data_AF-A0A918UH21-F1
#
_entry.id   AF-A0A918UH21-F1
#
_cell.length_a   1.000
_cell.length_b   1.000
_cell.length_c   1.000
_cell.angle_alpha   90.00
_cell.angle_beta   90.00
_cell.angle_gamma   90.00
#
_symmetry.space_group_name_H-M   'P 1'
#
loop_
_entity.id
_entity.type
_entity.pdbx_description
1 polymer ?
#
loop_
_entity_poly.entity_id
_entity_poly.type
_entity_poly.pdbx_seq_one_letter_code
_entity_poly.pdbx_strand_id
1 'polypeptide(L)'
;MNRLAEWLGERPYRSIALNVVMLTVLLALIGQPQLFLMIGSIMIAVLAVAGLRGTLVRWRLSRNTSHPYELTYLWAPGATAIVLAGLGLWLILGADSGSPSYILGTIFFGFEAWLLVLLGADLRANRAEIVEAR
;
A
#
# COMPACT_ATOMS: atom_id res chain seq x y z
N MET A 1 1.43 -28.56 10.55
CA MET A 1 0.39 -27.64 11.09
C MET A 1 1.15 -26.39 11.50
N ASN A 2 1.14 -25.24 10.83
CA ASN A 2 0.14 -24.51 10.04
C ASN A 2 0.81 -23.86 8.82
N ARG A 3 0.44 -24.26 7.59
CA ARG A 3 1.01 -23.71 6.33
C ARG A 3 0.92 -22.18 6.25
N LEU A 4 -0.12 -21.59 6.84
CA LEU A 4 -0.30 -20.13 6.93
C LEU A 4 0.74 -19.45 7.81
N ALA A 5 1.08 -20.04 8.97
CA ALA A 5 2.06 -19.47 9.88
C ALA A 5 3.47 -19.57 9.31
N GLU A 6 3.79 -20.69 8.64
CA GLU A 6 5.04 -20.85 7.87
C GLU A 6 5.12 -19.81 6.74
N TRP A 7 4.06 -19.67 5.94
CA TRP A 7 4.00 -18.68 4.87
C TRP A 7 4.10 -17.23 5.40
N LEU A 8 3.49 -16.91 6.53
CA LEU A 8 3.62 -15.59 7.17
C LEU A 8 5.03 -15.34 7.71
N GLY A 9 5.67 -16.37 8.25
CA GLY A 9 7.03 -16.32 8.80
C GLY A 9 8.13 -16.18 7.75
N GLU A 10 7.90 -16.65 6.52
CA GLU A 10 8.89 -16.60 5.44
C GLU A 10 9.31 -15.18 5.04
N ARG A 11 8.39 -14.21 5.05
CA ARG A 11 8.70 -12.83 4.64
C ARG A 11 7.94 -11.79 5.46
N PRO A 12 8.61 -10.80 6.07
CA PRO A 12 8.00 -9.87 7.03
C PRO A 12 6.93 -8.95 6.42
N TYR A 13 6.94 -8.71 5.11
CA TYR A 13 5.90 -7.91 4.47
C TYR A 13 4.55 -8.63 4.36
N ARG A 14 4.52 -9.97 4.43
CA ARG A 14 3.29 -10.75 4.36
C ARG A 14 2.42 -10.52 5.59
N SER A 15 3.03 -10.41 6.77
CA SER A 15 2.32 -10.06 8.01
C SER A 15 1.86 -8.60 8.01
N ILE A 16 2.65 -7.67 7.47
CA ILE A 16 2.24 -6.26 7.31
C ILE A 16 1.03 -6.15 6.37
N ALA A 17 1.07 -6.85 5.23
CA ALA A 17 -0.02 -6.91 4.26
C ALA A 17 -1.30 -7.45 4.90
N LEU A 18 -1.19 -8.54 5.66
CA LEU A 18 -2.33 -9.11 6.39
C LEU A 18 -2.88 -8.12 7.43
N ASN A 19 -2.02 -7.45 8.20
CA ASN A 19 -2.43 -6.47 9.20
C ASN A 19 -3.16 -5.28 8.58
N VAL A 20 -2.73 -4.81 7.40
CA VAL A 20 -3.41 -3.73 6.65
C VAL A 20 -4.82 -4.16 6.23
N VAL A 21 -4.97 -5.39 5.71
CA VAL A 21 -6.28 -5.93 5.34
C VAL A 21 -7.16 -6.10 6.58
N MET A 22 -6.64 -6.68 7.66
CA MET A 22 -7.37 -6.85 8.92
C MET A 22 -7.80 -5.51 9.51
N LEU A 23 -6.91 -4.52 9.55
CA LEU A 23 -7.24 -3.18 10.02
C LEU A 23 -8.34 -2.54 9.18
N THR A 24 -8.27 -2.66 7.85
CA THR A 24 -9.30 -2.14 6.94
C THR A 24 -10.66 -2.78 7.22
N VAL A 25 -10.71 -4.10 7.42
CA VAL A 25 -11.94 -4.82 7.78
C VAL A 25 -12.47 -4.36 9.14
N LEU A 26 -11.60 -4.21 10.14
CA LEU A 26 -12.00 -3.72 11.47
C LEU A 26 -12.60 -2.31 11.40
N LEU A 27 -11.97 -1.39 10.66
CA LEU A 27 -12.51 -0.05 10.44
C LEU A 27 -13.85 -0.09 9.74
N ALA A 28 -14.00 -0.98 8.75
CA ALA A 28 -15.25 -1.15 8.02
C ALA A 28 -16.38 -1.63 8.94
N LEU A 29 -16.09 -2.58 9.85
CA LEU A 29 -17.04 -3.16 10.81
C LEU A 29 -17.44 -2.19 11.92
N ILE A 30 -16.54 -1.31 12.36
CA ILE A 30 -16.85 -0.26 13.34
C ILE A 30 -17.92 0.69 12.79
N GLY A 31 -17.93 0.91 11.47
CA GLY A 31 -18.94 1.72 10.80
C GLY A 31 -18.90 3.20 11.15
N GLN A 32 -17.79 3.69 11.73
CA GLN A 32 -17.58 5.12 12.03
C GLN A 32 -16.68 5.76 10.96
N PRO A 33 -17.23 6.58 10.05
CA PRO A 33 -16.47 7.13 8.91
C PRO A 33 -15.29 8.02 9.34
N GLN A 34 -15.42 8.72 10.47
CA GLN A 34 -14.37 9.59 11.01
C GLN A 34 -13.14 8.81 11.46
N LEU A 35 -13.33 7.66 12.12
CA LEU A 35 -12.24 6.77 12.49
C LEU A 35 -11.59 6.15 11.26
N PHE A 36 -12.39 5.75 10.27
CA PHE A 36 -11.88 5.24 9.00
C PHE A 36 -11.01 6.30 8.30
N LEU A 37 -11.46 7.55 8.23
CA LEU A 37 -10.68 8.64 7.65
C LEU A 37 -9.38 8.87 8.40
N MET A 38 -9.44 9.01 9.73
CA MET A 38 -8.25 9.32 10.52
C MET A 38 -7.20 8.21 10.39
N ILE A 39 -7.59 6.96 10.63
CA ILE A 39 -6.66 5.83 10.60
C ILE A 39 -6.26 5.49 9.16
N GLY A 40 -7.20 5.54 8.22
CA GLY A 40 -6.95 5.24 6.82
C GLY A 40 -6.04 6.25 6.14
N SER A 41 -6.18 7.55 6.43
CA SER A 41 -5.28 8.59 5.93
C SER A 41 -3.87 8.46 6.49
N ILE A 42 -3.73 8.17 7.79
CA ILE A 42 -2.42 7.86 8.42
C ILE A 42 -1.79 6.64 7.73
N MET A 43 -2.57 5.58 7.50
CA MET A 43 -2.08 4.38 6.84
C MET A 43 -1.57 4.66 5.43
N ILE A 44 -2.34 5.38 4.60
CA ILE A 44 -1.88 5.81 3.27
C ILE A 44 -0.61 6.64 3.39
N ALA A 45 -0.57 7.62 4.30
CA ALA A 45 0.59 8.49 4.45
C ALA A 45 1.87 7.70 4.80
N VAL A 46 1.78 6.75 5.74
CA VAL A 46 2.90 5.89 6.12
C VAL A 46 3.35 5.01 4.96
N LEU A 47 2.41 4.37 4.26
CA LEU A 47 2.70 3.51 3.11
C LEU A 47 3.27 4.29 1.93
N ALA A 48 2.73 5.46 1.64
CA ALA A 48 3.22 6.38 0.61
C ALA A 48 4.65 6.82 0.93
N VAL A 49 4.93 7.26 2.15
CA VAL A 49 6.29 7.66 2.56
C VAL A 49 7.26 6.47 2.46
N ALA A 50 6.83 5.27 2.87
CA ALA A 50 7.65 4.07 2.74
C ALA A 50 7.98 3.73 1.28
N GLY A 51 6.98 3.80 0.38
CA GLY A 51 7.15 3.60 -1.06
C GLY A 51 8.03 4.67 -1.71
N LEU A 52 7.77 5.95 -1.42
CA LEU A 52 8.55 7.09 -1.89
C LEU A 52 10.03 6.97 -1.55
N ARG A 53 10.36 6.56 -0.32
CA ARG A 53 11.75 6.32 0.10
C ARG A 53 12.41 5.23 -0.74
N GLY A 54 11.71 4.12 -1.01
CA GLY A 54 12.23 3.05 -1.87
C GLY A 54 12.47 3.52 -3.30
N THR A 55 11.50 4.23 -3.87
CA THR A 55 11.58 4.79 -5.22
C THR A 55 12.69 5.83 -5.37
N LEU A 56 12.86 6.74 -4.41
CA LEU A 56 13.92 7.75 -4.42
C LEU A 56 15.31 7.13 -4.37
N VAL A 57 15.50 6.09 -3.58
CA VAL A 57 16.79 5.36 -3.51
C VAL A 57 17.09 4.70 -4.85
N ARG A 58 16.10 4.02 -5.45
CA ARG A 58 16.25 3.38 -6.78
C ARG A 58 16.54 4.41 -7.87
N TRP A 59 15.86 5.54 -7.85
CA TRP A 59 16.13 6.63 -8.78
C TRP A 59 17.55 7.20 -8.65
N ARG A 60 18.04 7.41 -7.42
CA ARG A 60 19.43 7.85 -7.19
C ARG A 60 20.47 6.87 -7.73
N LEU A 61 20.20 5.57 -7.63
CA LEU A 61 21.07 4.52 -8.16
C LEU A 61 21.05 4.44 -9.69
N SER A 62 19.91 4.71 -10.32
CA SER A 62 19.71 4.63 -11.78
C SER A 62 19.93 5.96 -12.52
N ARG A 63 20.44 6.99 -11.83
CA ARG A 63 20.46 8.39 -12.31
C ARG A 63 21.29 8.61 -13.58
N ASN A 64 22.23 7.71 -13.88
CA ASN A 64 23.12 7.82 -15.05
C ASN A 64 22.64 7.06 -16.29
N THR A 65 21.57 6.26 -16.20
CA THR A 65 21.15 5.35 -17.29
C THR A 65 19.65 5.36 -17.60
N SER A 66 18.82 6.06 -16.81
CA SER A 66 17.37 5.96 -16.97
C SER A 66 16.75 6.96 -17.94
N HIS A 67 16.05 6.43 -18.94
CA HIS A 67 15.14 7.20 -19.80
C HIS A 67 13.93 7.73 -19.01
N PRO A 68 13.32 8.87 -19.42
CA PRO A 68 12.18 9.46 -18.72
C PRO A 68 10.97 8.53 -18.63
N TYR A 69 10.82 7.61 -19.58
CA TYR A 69 9.77 6.58 -19.57
C TYR A 69 9.92 5.58 -18.41
N GLU A 70 11.15 5.18 -18.08
CA GLU A 70 11.44 4.31 -16.93
C GLU A 70 11.10 5.00 -15.62
N LEU A 71 11.31 6.31 -15.56
CA LEU A 71 10.94 7.11 -14.40
C LEU A 71 9.42 7.10 -14.23
N THR A 72 8.65 7.33 -15.29
CA THR A 72 7.19 7.27 -15.21
C THR A 72 6.72 5.90 -14.71
N TYR A 73 7.28 4.81 -15.23
CA TYR A 73 6.92 3.46 -14.76
C TYR A 73 7.30 3.16 -13.32
N LEU A 74 8.39 3.74 -12.84
CA LEU A 74 8.81 3.56 -11.45
C LEU A 74 7.86 4.24 -10.47
N TRP A 75 7.29 5.39 -10.85
CA TRP A 75 6.43 6.20 -9.99
C TRP A 75 4.93 5.90 -10.17
N ALA A 76 4.52 5.51 -11.37
CA ALA A 76 3.11 5.34 -11.73
C ALA A 76 2.35 4.38 -10.78
N PRO A 77 2.83 3.16 -10.47
CA PRO A 77 2.08 2.22 -9.63
C PRO A 77 1.80 2.77 -8.23
N GLY A 78 2.79 3.43 -7.61
CA GLY A 78 2.63 4.03 -6.29
C GLY A 78 1.69 5.22 -6.31
N ALA A 79 1.82 6.09 -7.33
CA ALA A 79 0.93 7.24 -7.49
C ALA A 79 -0.52 6.81 -7.75
N THR A 80 -0.74 5.83 -8.63
CA THR A 80 -2.09 5.31 -8.91
C THR A 80 -2.71 4.69 -7.67
N ALA A 81 -1.95 3.92 -6.90
CA ALA A 81 -2.46 3.28 -5.69
C ALA A 81 -2.83 4.32 -4.60
N ILE A 82 -2.03 5.38 -4.44
CA ILE A 82 -2.36 6.47 -3.52
C ILE A 82 -3.65 7.19 -3.93
N VAL A 83 -3.79 7.50 -5.23
CA VAL A 83 -4.98 8.19 -5.76
C VAL A 83 -6.23 7.32 -5.61
N LEU A 84 -6.15 6.05 -5.97
CA LEU A 84 -7.27 5.11 -5.87
C LEU A 84 -7.64 4.82 -4.40
N ALA A 85 -6.65 4.72 -3.51
CA ALA A 85 -6.91 4.60 -2.07
C ALA A 85 -7.60 5.86 -1.51
N GLY A 86 -7.19 7.05 -1.98
CA GLY A 86 -7.84 8.31 -1.64
C GLY A 86 -9.28 8.40 -2.15
N LEU A 87 -9.55 7.91 -3.37
CA LEU A 87 -10.91 7.80 -3.92
C LEU A 87 -11.76 6.81 -3.12
N GLY A 88 -11.19 5.67 -2.70
CA GLY A 88 -11.85 4.73 -1.81
C GLY A 88 -12.27 5.38 -0.48
N LEU A 89 -11.36 6.14 0.14
CA LEU A 89 -11.65 6.95 1.32
C LEU A 89 -12.76 7.98 1.10
N TRP A 90 -12.72 8.69 -0.02
CA TRP A 90 -13.75 9.67 -0.37
C TRP A 90 -15.13 9.02 -0.51
N LEU A 91 -15.21 7.83 -1.13
CA LEU A 91 -16.45 7.06 -1.23
C LEU A 91 -16.99 6.63 0.14
N ILE A 92 -16.10 6.22 1.05
CA ILE A 92 -16.47 5.80 2.42
C ILE A 92 -17.05 6.98 3.22
N LEU A 93 -16.51 8.18 3.05
CA LEU A 93 -16.98 9.38 3.74
C LEU A 93 -18.32 9.89 3.27
N GLY A 94 -18.59 9.76 1.96
CA GLY A 94 -19.81 10.28 1.33
C GLY A 94 -20.99 9.31 1.37
N ALA A 95 -20.84 8.14 1.99
CA ALA A 95 -21.82 7.07 1.93
C ALA A 95 -22.16 6.52 3.31
N ASP A 96 -23.42 6.11 3.50
CA ASP A 96 -23.87 5.47 4.73
C ASP A 96 -23.19 4.12 4.95
N SER A 97 -22.93 3.78 6.21
CA SER A 97 -22.34 2.51 6.60
C SER A 97 -23.18 1.33 6.07
N GLY A 98 -22.56 0.44 5.30
CA GLY A 98 -23.23 -0.73 4.72
C GLY A 98 -23.90 -0.49 3.36
N SER A 99 -23.90 0.75 2.86
CA SER A 99 -24.33 1.04 1.48
C SER A 99 -23.36 0.43 0.45
N PRO A 100 -23.80 0.18 -0.81
CA PRO A 100 -22.93 -0.33 -1.87
C PRO A 100 -21.69 0.55 -2.11
N SER A 101 -21.84 1.87 -2.04
CA SER A 101 -20.73 2.82 -2.20
C SER A 101 -19.70 2.71 -1.07
N TYR A 102 -20.16 2.51 0.17
CA TYR A 102 -19.27 2.27 1.31
C TYR A 102 -18.49 0.97 1.15
N ILE A 103 -19.15 -0.10 0.71
CA ILE A 103 -18.51 -1.41 0.46
C ILE A 103 -17.47 -1.29 -0.65
N LEU A 104 -17.82 -0.66 -1.78
CA LEU A 104 -16.89 -0.42 -2.88
C LEU A 104 -15.70 0.43 -2.45
N GLY A 105 -15.94 1.51 -1.71
CA GLY A 105 -14.88 2.36 -1.17
C GLY A 105 -13.94 1.60 -0.25
N THR A 106 -14.48 0.73 0.60
CA THR A 106 -13.70 -0.14 1.50
C THR A 106 -12.84 -1.13 0.73
N ILE A 107 -13.40 -1.76 -0.30
CA ILE A 107 -12.67 -2.71 -1.16
C ILE A 107 -11.53 -2.00 -1.89
N PHE A 108 -11.81 -0.86 -2.53
CA PHE A 108 -10.78 -0.08 -3.21
C PHE A 108 -9.68 0.36 -2.25
N PHE A 109 -10.04 0.94 -1.12
CA PHE A 109 -9.07 1.38 -0.13
C PHE A 109 -8.20 0.22 0.37
N GLY A 110 -8.81 -0.90 0.76
CA GLY A 110 -8.08 -2.06 1.30
C GLY A 110 -7.17 -2.71 0.27
N PHE A 111 -7.64 -2.84 -0.98
CA PHE A 111 -6.86 -3.41 -2.07
C PHE A 111 -5.66 -2.54 -2.42
N GLU A 112 -5.85 -1.23 -2.55
CA GLU A 112 -4.75 -0.31 -2.89
C GLU A 112 -3.76 -0.15 -1.74
N ALA A 113 -4.22 -0.14 -0.49
CA ALA A 113 -3.32 -0.17 0.67
C ALA A 113 -2.49 -1.46 0.69
N TRP A 114 -3.09 -2.61 0.35
CA TRP A 114 -2.37 -3.87 0.21
C TRP A 114 -1.34 -3.83 -0.92
N LEU A 115 -1.69 -3.28 -2.09
CA LEU A 115 -0.75 -3.08 -3.21
C LEU A 115 0.41 -2.16 -2.84
N LEU A 116 0.17 -1.10 -2.07
CA LEU A 116 1.23 -0.21 -1.57
C LEU A 116 2.22 -0.94 -0.65
N VAL A 117 1.74 -1.88 0.19
CA VAL A 117 2.62 -2.73 0.99
C VAL A 117 3.47 -3.63 0.09
N LEU A 118 2.88 -4.26 -0.93
CA LEU A 118 3.61 -5.13 -1.85
C LEU A 118 4.64 -4.35 -2.68
N LEU A 119 4.27 -3.19 -3.21
CA LEU A 119 5.18 -2.30 -3.93
C LEU A 119 6.35 -1.87 -3.02
N GLY A 120 6.06 -1.47 -1.79
CA GLY A 120 7.08 -1.12 -0.81
C GLY A 120 8.02 -2.28 -0.47
N ALA A 121 7.50 -3.51 -0.45
CA ALA A 121 8.29 -4.73 -0.24
C ALA A 121 9.18 -5.06 -1.44
N ASP A 122 8.65 -4.96 -2.66
CA ASP A 122 9.40 -5.23 -3.89
C ASP A 122 10.55 -4.23 -4.09
N LEU A 123 10.31 -2.95 -3.82
CA LEU A 123 11.36 -1.92 -3.84
C LEU A 123 12.46 -2.17 -2.80
N ARG A 124 12.14 -2.83 -1.67
CA ARG A 124 13.12 -3.21 -0.65
C ARG A 124 13.88 -4.48 -0.99
N ALA A 125 13.21 -5.47 -1.57
CA ALA A 125 13.85 -6.72 -2.01
C ALA A 125 14.89 -6.44 -3.10
N ASN A 126 14.52 -5.67 -4.13
CA ASN A 126 15.45 -5.22 -5.16
C ASN A 126 16.64 -4.44 -4.59
N ARG A 127 16.45 -3.67 -3.51
CA ARG A 127 17.57 -2.97 -2.84
C ARG A 127 18.56 -3.96 -2.21
N ALA A 128 18.08 -5.02 -1.57
CA ALA A 128 18.96 -6.00 -0.94
C ALA A 128 19.86 -6.68 -1.97
N GLU A 129 19.29 -7.08 -3.11
CA GLU A 129 20.03 -7.69 -4.23
C GLU A 129 21.10 -6.74 -4.81
N ILE A 130 20.79 -5.45 -4.97
CA ILE A 130 21.76 -4.45 -5.48
C ILE A 130 22.93 -4.24 -4.50
N VAL A 131 22.69 -4.33 -3.19
CA VAL A 131 23.74 -4.16 -2.17
C VAL A 131 24.64 -5.39 -2.08
N GLU A 132 24.09 -6.60 -2.25
CA GLU A 132 24.86 -7.86 -2.22
C GLU A 132 25.69 -8.08 -3.50
N ALA A 133 25.27 -7.53 -4.64
CA ALA A 133 26.00 -7.64 -5.90
C ALA A 133 27.23 -6.71 -6.03
N ARG A 134 27.58 -5.97 -4.98
CA ARG A 134 28.60 -4.90 -4.98
C ARG A 134 29.70 -5.16 -3.96
#